data_AF-A0A7S1LZ52-F1
#
_entry.id   AF-A0A7S1LZ52-F1
#
_cell.length_a   1.000
_cell.length_b   1.000
_cell.length_c   1.000
_cell.angle_alpha   90.00
_cell.angle_beta   90.00
_cell.angle_gamma   90.00
#
_symmetry.space_group_name_H-M   'P 1'
#
loop_
_entity.id
_entity.type
_entity.pdbx_description
1 polymer ?
#
loop_
_entity_poly.entity_id
_entity_poly.type
_entity_poly.pdbx_seq_one_letter_code
_entity_poly.pdbx_strand_id
1 'polypeptide(L)'
;MTTESFRKDVGKKLADLQQNEDEGAFIEFPKDYTSSDRKYVHKIAESFRLHTMSNGVGEGRFITVYKNPPEGQESKLEKKSGFTPDMTLSPGVAGKLRQVAASAPPATGKILLANIRPLSRVLASAPKRKQAASAAPAAGDAVEGYWP
;
A
#
# COMPACT_ATOMS: atom_id res chain seq x y z
N MET A 1 -16.52 18.72 5.35
CA MET A 1 -15.41 19.10 4.45
C MET A 1 -14.24 19.53 5.30
N THR A 2 -13.00 19.16 4.96
CA THR A 2 -11.81 19.71 5.63
C THR A 2 -11.66 21.18 5.25
N THR A 3 -11.62 22.08 6.23
CA THR A 3 -11.36 23.51 5.97
C THR A 3 -9.88 23.74 5.68
N GLU A 4 -9.56 24.83 4.99
CA GLU A 4 -8.15 25.18 4.74
C GLU A 4 -7.38 25.50 6.03
N SER A 5 -8.06 26.10 7.01
CA SER A 5 -7.51 26.36 8.34
C SER A 5 -7.04 25.08 9.01
N PHE A 6 -7.88 24.05 9.02
CA PHE A 6 -7.56 22.74 9.57
C PHE A 6 -6.31 22.12 8.93
N ARG A 7 -6.18 22.20 7.60
CA ARG A 7 -5.04 21.62 6.88
C ARG A 7 -3.73 22.31 7.24
N LYS A 8 -3.76 23.63 7.38
CA LYS A 8 -2.60 24.44 7.81
C LYS A 8 -2.22 24.13 9.24
N ASP A 9 -3.19 24.03 10.14
CA ASP A 9 -2.95 23.73 11.56
C ASP A 9 -2.33 22.34 11.76
N VAL A 10 -2.85 21.32 11.07
CA VAL A 10 -2.29 19.96 11.09
C VAL A 10 -0.87 19.97 10.51
N GLY A 11 -0.66 20.64 9.38
CA GLY A 11 0.67 20.74 8.75
C GLY A 11 1.70 21.39 9.68
N LYS A 12 1.32 22.47 10.36
CA LYS A 12 2.19 23.15 11.34
C LYS A 12 2.55 22.23 12.50
N LYS A 13 1.56 21.60 13.13
CA LYS A 13 1.79 20.68 14.26
C LYS A 13 2.72 19.52 13.89
N LEU A 14 2.55 18.95 12.69
CA LEU A 14 3.40 17.84 12.23
C LEU A 14 4.82 18.29 11.89
N ALA A 15 4.98 19.49 11.33
CA ALA A 15 6.29 20.08 11.08
C ALA A 15 7.03 20.38 12.40
N ASP A 16 6.33 20.94 13.39
CA ASP A 16 6.86 21.21 14.72
C ASP A 16 7.31 19.89 15.39
N LEU A 17 6.51 18.82 15.27
CA LEU A 17 6.87 17.49 15.79
C LEU A 17 8.13 16.92 15.15
N GLN A 18 8.32 17.18 13.85
CA GLN A 18 9.49 16.70 13.12
C GLN A 18 10.77 17.46 13.53
N GLN A 19 10.64 18.75 13.87
CA GLN A 19 11.77 19.60 14.27
C GLN A 19 12.17 19.40 15.73
N ASN A 20 11.26 18.94 16.60
CA ASN A 20 11.59 18.62 17.99
C ASN A 20 12.68 17.54 18.06
N GLU A 21 13.70 17.74 18.90
CA GLU A 21 14.79 16.76 19.06
C GLU A 21 14.33 15.51 19.82
N ASP A 22 13.36 15.65 20.72
CA ASP A 22 12.83 14.57 21.55
C ASP A 22 12.27 13.39 20.73
N GLU A 23 12.87 12.22 20.90
CA GLU A 23 12.49 10.99 20.19
C GLU A 23 11.13 10.43 20.64
N GLY A 24 10.75 10.69 21.89
CA GLY A 24 9.48 10.27 22.48
C GLY A 24 8.32 11.24 22.26
N ALA A 25 8.52 12.32 21.49
CA ALA A 25 7.48 13.31 21.27
C ALA A 25 6.29 12.72 20.50
N PHE A 26 5.09 13.03 20.97
CA PHE A 26 3.84 12.65 20.33
C PHE A 26 2.84 13.79 20.34
N ILE A 27 1.92 13.77 19.37
CA ILE A 27 0.80 14.71 19.28
C ILE A 27 -0.50 13.92 19.25
N GLU A 28 -1.42 14.30 20.12
CA GLU A 28 -2.78 13.78 20.12
C GLU A 28 -3.73 14.76 19.43
N PHE A 29 -4.56 14.23 18.53
CA PHE A 29 -5.60 14.97 17.85
C PHE A 29 -6.97 14.66 18.46
N PRO A 30 -7.85 15.67 18.63
CA PRO A 30 -9.16 15.51 19.25
C PRO A 30 -10.04 14.45 18.57
N LYS A 31 -10.87 13.78 19.38
CA LYS A 31 -11.89 12.83 18.91
C LYS A 31 -12.99 13.46 18.05
N ASP A 32 -13.18 14.78 18.16
CA ASP A 32 -14.20 15.54 17.41
C ASP A 32 -13.92 15.58 15.91
N TYR A 33 -12.74 15.13 15.48
CA TYR A 33 -12.39 15.04 14.07
C TYR A 33 -13.23 13.98 13.38
N THR A 34 -13.81 14.36 12.23
CA THR A 34 -14.61 13.43 11.43
C THR A 34 -13.72 12.32 10.86
N SER A 35 -14.34 11.23 10.39
CA SER A 35 -13.57 10.15 9.75
C SER A 35 -12.74 10.62 8.54
N SER A 36 -13.19 11.67 7.85
CA SER A 36 -12.48 12.27 6.72
C SER A 36 -11.24 13.04 7.16
N ASP A 37 -11.37 13.81 8.25
CA ASP A 37 -10.27 14.60 8.83
C ASP A 37 -9.20 13.67 9.40
N ARG A 38 -9.62 12.62 10.10
CA ARG A 38 -8.74 11.55 10.60
C ARG A 38 -7.94 10.88 9.49
N LYS A 39 -8.58 10.56 8.36
CA LYS A 39 -7.92 10.00 7.18
C LYS A 39 -6.91 10.98 6.56
N TYR A 40 -7.21 12.29 6.60
CA TYR A 40 -6.28 13.31 6.14
C TYR A 40 -5.03 13.38 7.01
N VAL A 41 -5.17 13.39 8.34
CA VAL A 41 -4.04 13.37 9.29
C VAL A 41 -3.13 12.17 9.02
N HIS A 42 -3.69 10.96 8.87
CA HIS A 42 -2.91 9.77 8.53
C HIS A 42 -2.08 9.94 7.25
N LYS A 43 -2.69 10.42 6.15
CA LYS A 43 -2.00 10.61 4.87
C LYS A 43 -0.89 11.65 4.95
N ILE A 44 -1.12 12.76 5.64
CA ILE A 44 -0.10 13.80 5.77
C ILE A 44 1.03 13.33 6.68
N ALA A 45 0.74 12.72 7.83
CA ALA A 45 1.78 12.16 8.69
C ALA A 45 2.63 11.09 7.98
N GLU A 46 2.02 10.26 7.13
CA GLU A 46 2.73 9.30 6.27
C GLU A 46 3.72 10.02 5.31
N SER A 47 3.35 11.17 4.75
CA SER A 47 4.25 11.97 3.91
C SER A 47 5.45 12.55 4.66
N PHE A 48 5.27 12.82 5.96
CA PHE A 48 6.34 13.23 6.88
C PHE A 48 7.11 12.03 7.48
N ARG A 49 6.78 10.80 7.07
CA ARG A 49 7.33 9.54 7.62
C ARG A 49 7.15 9.39 9.13
N LEU A 50 6.07 9.96 9.67
CA LEU A 50 5.71 9.84 11.08
C LEU A 50 4.80 8.62 11.29
N HIS A 51 4.88 8.03 12.48
CA HIS A 51 4.02 6.93 12.85
C HIS A 51 2.68 7.44 13.37
N THR A 52 1.60 6.78 12.97
CA THR A 52 0.25 7.18 13.39
C THR A 52 -0.54 6.00 13.90
N MET A 53 -1.27 6.21 14.98
CA MET A 53 -2.18 5.24 15.56
C MET A 53 -3.54 5.88 15.78
N SER A 54 -4.60 5.13 15.51
CA SER A 54 -5.93 5.51 15.96
C SER A 54 -6.29 4.67 17.17
N ASN A 55 -6.55 5.33 18.30
CA ASN A 55 -6.96 4.69 19.54
C ASN A 55 -8.44 4.97 19.81
N GLY A 56 -9.10 4.09 20.57
CA GLY A 56 -10.53 4.20 20.90
C GLY A 56 -11.48 3.58 19.86
N VAL A 57 -12.77 3.56 20.20
CA VAL A 57 -13.85 2.92 19.44
C VAL A 57 -14.96 3.92 19.15
N GLY A 58 -15.51 3.90 17.92
CA GLY A 58 -16.66 4.71 17.52
C GLY A 58 -16.37 6.22 17.53
N GLU A 59 -17.24 6.98 18.19
CA GLU A 59 -17.13 8.44 18.36
C GLU A 59 -16.04 8.85 19.36
N GLY A 60 -15.59 7.93 20.22
CA GLY A 60 -14.47 8.14 21.13
C GLY A 60 -13.10 7.93 20.47
N ARG A 61 -13.04 7.82 19.14
CA ARG A 61 -11.81 7.47 18.42
C ARG A 61 -10.96 8.71 18.14
N PHE A 62 -9.73 8.69 18.64
CA PHE A 62 -8.74 9.76 18.46
C PHE A 62 -7.50 9.25 17.72
N ILE A 63 -6.67 10.18 17.26
CA ILE A 63 -5.42 9.87 16.56
C ILE A 63 -4.24 10.36 17.39
N THR A 64 -3.24 9.51 17.54
CA THR A 64 -1.95 9.85 18.10
C THR A 64 -0.89 9.71 17.02
N VAL A 65 -0.04 10.72 16.88
CA VAL A 65 1.08 10.75 15.94
C VAL A 65 2.36 10.74 16.75
N TYR A 66 3.25 9.80 16.45
CA TYR A 66 4.53 9.61 17.11
C TYR A 66 5.67 9.91 16.13
N LYS A 67 6.74 10.51 16.64
CA LYS A 67 7.98 10.69 15.87
C LYS A 67 8.65 9.35 15.58
N ASN A 68 8.95 8.61 16.64
CA ASN A 68 9.45 7.23 16.55
C ASN A 68 8.34 6.23 16.93
N PRO A 69 8.34 5.03 16.36
CA PRO A 69 7.40 4.00 16.77
C PRO A 69 7.62 3.68 18.25
N PRO A 70 6.56 3.57 19.06
CA PRO A 70 6.72 3.14 20.45
C PRO A 70 7.36 1.75 20.51
N GLU A 71 8.29 1.59 21.45
CA GLU A 71 9.05 0.35 21.67
C GLU A 71 8.07 -0.85 21.78
N GLY A 72 8.21 -1.82 20.86
CA GLY A 72 7.31 -2.98 20.77
C GLY A 72 6.23 -2.93 19.69
N GLN A 73 6.15 -1.86 18.87
CA GLN A 73 5.29 -1.81 17.67
C GLN A 73 6.05 -1.67 16.34
N GLU A 74 7.31 -2.08 16.32
CA GLU A 74 8.18 -2.09 15.15
C GLU A 74 7.82 -3.21 14.15
N SER A 75 6.57 -3.34 13.70
CA SER A 75 6.29 -4.34 12.64
C SER A 75 4.91 -4.17 12.01
N LYS A 76 4.84 -3.33 10.98
CA LYS A 76 3.89 -3.52 9.86
C LYS A 76 4.15 -2.62 8.65
N LEU A 77 5.11 -1.71 8.76
CA LEU A 77 5.61 -0.90 7.64
C LEU A 77 6.80 -1.55 6.91
N GLU A 78 7.01 -2.86 7.08
CA GLU A 78 7.64 -3.60 5.99
C GLU A 78 6.71 -3.48 4.79
N LYS A 79 7.10 -2.57 3.90
CA LYS A 79 6.59 -2.44 2.54
C LYS A 79 6.30 -3.84 2.06
N LYS A 80 5.08 -4.06 1.59
CA LYS A 80 4.77 -5.15 0.65
C LYS A 80 5.61 -4.93 -0.62
N SER A 81 6.92 -5.11 -0.56
CA SER A 81 7.64 -5.67 -1.68
C SER A 81 7.00 -7.04 -1.88
N GLY A 82 6.02 -7.11 -2.78
CA GLY A 82 5.43 -8.36 -3.24
C GLY A 82 6.43 -9.21 -4.02
N PHE A 83 7.70 -9.23 -3.58
CA PHE A 83 8.74 -10.09 -4.08
C PHE A 83 8.80 -11.28 -3.15
N THR A 84 7.97 -12.29 -3.44
CA THR A 84 8.16 -13.64 -2.92
C THR A 84 9.24 -14.28 -3.79
N PRO A 85 10.50 -14.44 -3.32
CA PRO A 85 11.59 -14.98 -4.14
C PRO A 85 11.38 -16.44 -4.55
N ASP A 86 10.31 -17.10 -4.09
CA ASP A 86 10.11 -18.54 -4.24
C ASP A 86 8.72 -18.91 -4.82
N MET A 87 8.22 -18.13 -5.80
CA MET A 87 7.18 -18.63 -6.69
C MET A 87 7.83 -19.44 -7.81
N THR A 88 7.95 -20.75 -7.61
CA THR A 88 8.26 -21.69 -8.70
C THR A 88 7.10 -21.69 -9.70
N LEU A 89 7.27 -20.99 -10.82
CA LEU A 89 6.28 -20.96 -11.91
C LEU A 89 6.15 -22.36 -12.51
N SER A 90 4.93 -22.76 -12.86
CA SER A 90 4.70 -24.04 -13.54
C SER A 90 5.42 -24.06 -14.90
N PRO A 91 5.88 -25.22 -15.39
CA PRO A 91 6.68 -25.32 -16.62
C PRO A 91 5.98 -24.70 -17.84
N GLY A 92 4.64 -24.82 -17.91
CA GLY A 92 3.85 -24.25 -19.00
C GLY A 92 3.82 -22.71 -18.99
N VAL A 93 3.79 -22.09 -17.81
CA VAL A 93 3.79 -20.62 -17.67
C VAL A 93 5.20 -20.07 -17.91
N ALA A 94 6.24 -20.75 -17.42
CA ALA A 94 7.63 -20.41 -17.70
C ALA A 94 7.96 -20.44 -19.20
N GLY A 95 7.45 -21.45 -19.92
CA GLY A 95 7.60 -21.56 -21.38
C GLY A 95 6.97 -20.37 -22.14
N LYS A 96 5.73 -20.00 -21.79
CA LYS A 96 5.05 -18.86 -22.40
C LYS A 96 5.75 -17.53 -22.11
N LEU A 97 6.23 -17.31 -20.88
CA LEU A 97 6.97 -16.09 -20.54
C LEU A 97 8.29 -15.99 -21.32
N ARG A 98 9.02 -17.10 -21.50
CA ARG A 98 10.22 -17.11 -22.36
C ARG A 98 9.89 -16.80 -23.82
N GLN A 99 8.77 -17.30 -24.33
CA GLN A 99 8.34 -17.04 -25.71
C GLN A 99 7.96 -15.56 -25.91
N VAL A 100 7.26 -14.96 -24.95
CA VAL A 100 6.93 -13.52 -24.96
C VAL A 100 8.19 -12.66 -24.81
N ALA A 101 9.11 -13.05 -23.91
CA ALA A 101 10.40 -12.37 -23.78
C ALA A 101 11.27 -12.48 -25.04
N ALA A 102 11.22 -13.60 -25.76
CA ALA A 102 11.92 -13.76 -27.04
C ALA A 102 11.29 -12.94 -28.18
N SER A 103 10.00 -12.58 -28.07
CA SER A 103 9.34 -11.68 -29.01
C SER A 103 9.57 -10.19 -28.73
N ALA A 104 10.34 -9.87 -27.68
CA ALA A 104 10.74 -8.50 -27.35
C ALA A 104 11.66 -7.89 -28.41
N PRO A 105 11.49 -6.62 -28.80
CA PRO A 105 12.53 -5.90 -29.51
C PRO A 105 13.79 -5.75 -28.64
N PRO A 106 15.02 -5.83 -29.19
CA PRO A 106 16.27 -5.97 -28.44
C PRO A 106 16.75 -4.71 -27.68
N ALA A 107 15.89 -3.72 -27.43
CA ALA A 107 16.32 -2.44 -26.88
C ALA A 107 15.29 -1.82 -25.96
N THR A 108 15.17 -2.32 -24.73
CA THR A 108 14.78 -1.48 -23.61
C THR A 108 15.18 -2.18 -22.33
N GLY A 109 16.27 -1.72 -21.70
CA GLY A 109 16.66 -2.13 -20.34
C GLY A 109 15.68 -1.65 -19.25
N LYS A 110 14.38 -1.66 -19.54
CA LYS A 110 13.30 -1.28 -18.64
C LYS A 110 12.48 -2.51 -18.27
N ILE A 111 12.08 -2.54 -16.99
CA ILE A 111 11.43 -3.66 -16.32
C ILE A 111 10.17 -4.10 -17.08
N LEU A 112 10.09 -5.40 -17.39
CA LEU A 112 8.95 -6.07 -17.99
C LEU A 112 7.77 -6.07 -17.01
N LEU A 113 6.65 -5.44 -17.36
CA LEU A 113 5.36 -5.73 -16.73
C LEU A 113 4.59 -6.71 -17.59
N ALA A 114 4.59 -7.98 -17.20
CA ALA A 114 3.65 -8.98 -17.72
C ALA A 114 2.38 -8.94 -16.85
N ASN A 115 1.23 -8.63 -17.45
CA ASN A 115 -0.05 -8.71 -16.77
C ASN A 115 -0.67 -10.08 -17.04
N ILE A 116 -0.73 -10.91 -16.01
CA ILE A 116 -1.42 -12.21 -16.09
C ILE A 116 -2.88 -11.97 -15.72
N ARG A 117 -3.79 -12.22 -16.67
CA ARG A 117 -5.23 -12.21 -16.45
C ARG A 117 -5.72 -13.64 -16.28
N PRO A 118 -5.82 -14.15 -15.04
CA PRO A 118 -6.32 -15.50 -14.84
C PRO A 118 -7.79 -15.60 -15.24
N LEU A 119 -8.14 -16.60 -16.06
CA LEU A 119 -9.49 -16.87 -16.55
C LEU A 119 -10.49 -17.05 -15.41
N SER A 120 -10.00 -17.60 -14.29
CA SER A 120 -10.75 -17.74 -13.04
C SER A 120 -11.30 -16.40 -12.53
N ARG A 121 -10.63 -15.28 -12.82
CA ARG A 121 -11.04 -13.93 -12.43
C ARG A 121 -12.04 -13.32 -13.41
N VAL A 122 -11.96 -13.69 -14.68
CA VAL A 122 -12.87 -13.24 -15.75
C VAL A 122 -14.23 -13.93 -15.62
N LEU A 123 -14.25 -15.21 -15.28
CA LEU A 123 -15.48 -16.01 -15.15
C LEU A 123 -16.11 -15.98 -13.74
N ALA A 124 -15.42 -15.41 -12.74
CA ALA A 124 -15.94 -15.38 -11.37
C ALA A 124 -17.02 -14.29 -11.16
N SER A 125 -18.15 -14.71 -10.56
CA SER A 125 -19.19 -13.80 -10.06
C SER A 125 -18.65 -12.89 -8.94
N ALA A 126 -19.29 -11.71 -8.75
CA ALA A 126 -18.85 -10.68 -7.81
C ALA A 126 -18.42 -11.17 -6.40
N PRO A 127 -19.11 -12.10 -5.72
CA PRO A 127 -18.67 -12.59 -4.42
C PRO A 127 -17.44 -13.50 -4.47
N LYS A 128 -17.16 -14.15 -5.61
CA LYS A 128 -16.04 -15.09 -5.78
C LYS A 128 -14.77 -14.45 -6.33
N ARG A 129 -14.81 -13.18 -6.78
CA ARG A 129 -13.63 -12.47 -7.31
C ARG A 129 -12.47 -12.33 -6.34
N LYS A 130 -12.74 -12.21 -5.02
CA LYS A 130 -11.69 -12.10 -3.99
C LYS A 130 -10.92 -13.42 -3.81
N GLN A 131 -11.62 -14.56 -3.88
CA GLN A 131 -10.99 -15.88 -3.81
C GLN A 131 -10.27 -16.23 -5.13
N ALA A 132 -10.83 -15.82 -6.28
CA ALA A 132 -10.17 -15.99 -7.58
C ALA A 132 -8.92 -15.10 -7.75
N ALA A 133 -8.82 -13.98 -7.01
CA ALA A 133 -7.66 -13.10 -7.05
C ALA A 133 -6.40 -13.70 -6.39
N SER A 134 -6.58 -14.67 -5.49
CA SER A 134 -5.49 -15.38 -4.80
C SER A 134 -5.21 -16.77 -5.39
N ALA A 135 -5.93 -17.17 -6.44
CA ALA A 135 -5.72 -18.46 -7.09
C ALA A 135 -4.43 -18.43 -7.92
N ALA A 136 -3.66 -19.53 -7.86
CA ALA A 136 -2.49 -19.70 -8.72
C ALA A 136 -2.90 -19.69 -10.20
N PRO A 137 -2.06 -19.13 -11.09
CA PRO A 137 -2.35 -19.10 -12.53
C PRO A 137 -2.47 -20.53 -13.09
N ALA A 138 -3.50 -20.77 -13.89
CA ALA A 138 -3.84 -22.07 -14.46
C ALA A 138 -3.49 -22.14 -15.95
N ALA A 139 -3.40 -23.37 -16.47
CA ALA A 139 -3.21 -23.60 -17.90
C ALA A 139 -4.42 -23.06 -18.69
N GLY A 140 -4.17 -22.08 -19.57
CA GLY A 140 -5.21 -21.40 -20.35
C GLY A 140 -5.32 -19.90 -20.05
N ASP A 141 -4.74 -19.43 -18.95
CA ASP A 141 -4.77 -18.01 -18.58
C ASP A 141 -4.09 -17.12 -19.62
N ALA A 142 -4.70 -15.96 -19.88
CA ALA A 142 -4.19 -14.98 -20.83
C ALA A 142 -3.05 -14.18 -20.19
N VAL A 143 -1.91 -14.10 -20.89
CA VAL A 143 -0.74 -13.33 -20.48
C VAL A 143 -0.54 -12.22 -21.49
N GLU A 144 -0.75 -10.98 -21.08
CA GLU A 144 -0.47 -9.79 -21.90
C GLU A 144 0.88 -9.23 -21.47
N GLY A 145 1.85 -9.22 -22.39
CA GLY A 145 3.12 -8.52 -22.20
C GLY A 145 2.95 -7.06 -22.64
N TYR A 146 3.33 -6.12 -21.78
CA TYR A 146 3.36 -4.70 -22.14
C TYR A 146 4.80 -4.27 -22.43
N TRP A 147 4.99 -3.66 -23.61
CA TRP A 147 6.24 -3.03 -24.02
C TRP A 147 6.05 -1.51 -23.94
N PRO A 148 6.95 -0.75 -23.29
CA PRO A 148 6.91 0.70 -23.32
C PRO A 148 7.23 1.27 -24.71
#